data_AF-A0AAD9T8Q2-F1
#
_entry.id   AF-A0AAD9T8Q2-F1
#
_cell.length_a   1.000
_cell.length_b   1.000
_cell.length_c   1.000
_cell.angle_alpha   90.00
_cell.angle_beta   90.00
_cell.angle_gamma   90.00
#
_symmetry.space_group_name_H-M   'P 1'
#
loop_
_entity.id
_entity.type
_entity.pdbx_description
1 polymer ?
#
loop_
_entity_poly.entity_id
_entity_poly.type
_entity_poly.pdbx_seq_one_letter_code
_entity_poly.pdbx_strand_id
1 'polypeptide(L)'
;MMCLQTNSDFDAKPMVMLLGQYSTGKTTFIKHLLRCDYPGAHIGPEPTTDRFVVVMSGPDERSIPGNTIAVHADMPFNGLTKFGGAFLSKFECSQMPHPLMRVYGALMWSLGKVLNTPEVARVYIGSFNDKPVNDGIVGPIGRDLFEKEQDDLLADLIDIPKKACDRRINEFVKRARAAKIHAYIISHLKKEMPAMMGKAKAQQRLIDNLEDEFAKVQRDYHLPAGDFPSVDHFREVLSGYNIDKFEKLKPKMIQAVDDMLGYEIPELLKNFRNPYE
;
A
#
# COMPACT_ATOMS: atom_id res chain seq x y z
N MET A 1 9.64 -14.66 -6.95
CA MET A 1 10.48 -14.55 -5.74
C MET A 1 9.89 -13.45 -4.88
N MET A 2 9.45 -13.75 -3.66
CA MET A 2 8.74 -12.78 -2.80
C MET A 2 9.74 -11.77 -2.22
N CYS A 3 9.42 -10.47 -2.24
CA CYS A 3 10.25 -9.47 -1.55
C CYS A 3 10.28 -9.77 -0.04
N LEU A 4 11.24 -9.22 0.70
CA LEU A 4 11.23 -9.22 2.17
C LEU A 4 10.54 -7.93 2.64
N GLN A 5 9.76 -8.00 3.72
CA GLN A 5 9.23 -6.80 4.39
C GLN A 5 10.27 -6.29 5.39
N THR A 6 10.34 -4.97 5.51
CA THR A 6 11.17 -4.27 6.50
C THR A 6 10.31 -3.79 7.66
N ASN A 7 10.91 -3.56 8.84
CA ASN A 7 10.20 -2.99 10.00
C ASN A 7 9.54 -1.64 9.66
N SER A 8 10.18 -0.87 8.77
CA SER A 8 9.66 0.39 8.24
C SER A 8 8.31 0.24 7.52
N ASP A 9 8.04 -0.93 6.91
CA ASP A 9 6.76 -1.21 6.24
C ASP A 9 5.62 -1.43 7.26
N PHE A 10 5.94 -1.89 8.47
CA PHE A 10 4.99 -2.13 9.55
C PHE A 10 4.74 -0.89 10.41
N ASP A 11 5.79 -0.10 10.68
CA ASP A 11 5.74 1.08 11.56
C ASP A 11 5.25 2.37 10.86
N ALA A 12 5.17 2.36 9.53
CA ALA A 12 4.72 3.53 8.77
C ALA A 12 3.30 3.96 9.18
N LYS A 13 3.00 5.26 9.18
CA LYS A 13 1.63 5.76 9.41
C LYS A 13 0.79 5.76 8.12
N PRO A 14 -0.55 5.67 8.21
CA PRO A 14 -1.50 5.57 7.08
C PRO A 14 -1.47 6.76 6.13
N MET A 15 -1.93 6.56 4.87
CA MET A 15 -1.54 7.37 3.70
C MET A 15 -2.64 7.98 2.66
N VAL A 16 -2.89 9.32 2.39
CA VAL A 16 -4.01 10.02 1.61
C VAL A 16 -3.69 10.97 0.37
N MET A 17 -3.08 10.60 -0.76
CA MET A 17 -2.63 11.58 -1.83
C MET A 17 -3.71 12.53 -2.44
N LEU A 18 -3.46 13.86 -2.50
CA LEU A 18 -4.28 14.85 -3.21
C LEU A 18 -3.70 15.18 -4.59
N LEU A 19 -4.45 14.84 -5.64
CA LEU A 19 -4.11 15.16 -7.04
C LEU A 19 -5.15 16.11 -7.65
N GLY A 20 -4.70 17.04 -8.49
CA GLY A 20 -5.59 17.96 -9.21
C GLY A 20 -4.82 19.06 -9.94
N GLN A 21 -5.45 19.68 -10.93
CA GLN A 21 -4.88 20.79 -11.71
C GLN A 21 -4.52 22.01 -10.85
N TYR A 22 -3.81 22.98 -11.43
CA TYR A 22 -3.51 24.24 -10.74
C TYR A 22 -4.81 24.93 -10.27
N SER A 23 -4.75 25.56 -9.10
CA SER A 23 -5.85 26.35 -8.53
C SER A 23 -7.16 25.59 -8.23
N THR A 24 -7.13 24.25 -8.16
CA THR A 24 -8.30 23.43 -7.76
C THR A 24 -8.55 23.37 -6.25
N GLY A 25 -7.86 24.18 -5.44
CA GLY A 25 -8.13 24.30 -4.00
C GLY A 25 -7.47 23.25 -3.10
N LYS A 26 -6.48 22.47 -3.56
CA LYS A 26 -5.78 21.46 -2.73
C LYS A 26 -5.20 22.02 -1.43
N THR A 27 -4.48 23.14 -1.51
CA THR A 27 -3.91 23.83 -0.35
C THR A 27 -5.01 24.32 0.60
N THR A 28 -6.09 24.88 0.04
CA THR A 28 -7.26 25.33 0.80
C THR A 28 -7.96 24.17 1.51
N PHE A 29 -8.08 23.02 0.85
CA PHE A 29 -8.65 21.80 1.41
C PHE A 29 -7.84 21.29 2.60
N ILE A 30 -6.50 21.24 2.49
CA ILE A 30 -5.63 20.85 3.61
C ILE A 30 -5.80 21.80 4.79
N LYS A 31 -5.81 23.12 4.54
CA LYS A 31 -6.04 24.12 5.61
C LYS A 31 -7.41 23.96 6.26
N HIS A 32 -8.45 23.70 5.47
CA HIS A 32 -9.80 23.48 5.96
C HIS A 32 -9.88 22.24 6.86
N LEU A 33 -9.22 21.14 6.47
CA LEU A 33 -9.12 19.93 7.31
C LEU A 33 -8.31 20.16 8.58
N LEU A 34 -7.21 20.91 8.49
CA LEU A 34 -6.34 21.22 9.61
C LEU A 34 -6.92 22.24 10.58
N ARG A 35 -7.86 23.07 10.11
CA ARG A 35 -8.34 24.27 10.81
C ARG A 35 -7.20 25.26 11.17
N CYS A 36 -6.03 25.12 10.55
CA CYS A 36 -4.87 25.98 10.72
C CYS A 36 -4.01 26.03 9.45
N ASP A 37 -3.15 27.05 9.36
CA ASP A 37 -2.12 27.15 8.34
C ASP A 37 -0.96 26.18 8.61
N TYR A 38 -0.29 25.71 7.55
CA TYR A 38 0.90 24.87 7.66
C TYR A 38 2.14 25.51 7.03
N PRO A 39 3.37 25.25 7.55
CA PRO A 39 4.60 25.78 6.98
C PRO A 39 4.74 25.46 5.49
N GLY A 40 5.07 26.46 4.66
CA GLY A 40 5.20 26.29 3.21
C GLY A 40 3.88 26.35 2.42
N ALA A 41 2.73 26.53 3.08
CA ALA A 41 1.46 26.75 2.39
C ALA A 41 1.43 28.12 1.69
N HIS A 42 1.28 28.12 0.36
CA HIS A 42 1.02 29.33 -0.42
C HIS A 42 -0.30 29.20 -1.18
N ILE A 43 -1.18 30.19 -1.04
CA ILE A 43 -2.45 30.27 -1.77
C ILE A 43 -2.41 31.56 -2.57
N GLY A 44 -2.22 31.46 -3.88
CA GLY A 44 -2.21 32.58 -4.82
C GLY A 44 -3.00 32.25 -6.09
N PRO A 45 -3.47 33.27 -6.83
CA PRO A 45 -4.17 33.09 -8.12
C PRO A 45 -3.23 32.64 -9.26
N GLU A 46 -1.92 32.91 -9.13
CA GLU A 46 -0.87 32.47 -10.06
C GLU A 46 -0.47 31.00 -9.78
N PRO A 47 0.05 30.23 -10.77
CA PRO A 47 0.50 28.84 -10.55
C PRO A 47 1.63 28.81 -9.53
N THR A 48 1.28 28.62 -8.26
CA THR A 48 2.17 28.89 -7.11
C THR A 48 2.63 27.62 -6.42
N THR A 49 2.65 26.47 -7.11
CA THR A 49 3.23 25.25 -6.52
C THR A 49 3.84 24.36 -7.60
N ASP A 50 5.12 24.59 -7.90
CA ASP A 50 6.02 23.63 -8.57
C ASP A 50 6.80 22.84 -7.50
N ARG A 51 6.11 22.47 -6.41
CA ARG A 51 6.68 21.75 -5.26
C ARG A 51 5.76 20.63 -4.81
N PHE A 52 6.38 19.52 -4.43
CA PHE A 52 5.72 18.39 -3.79
C PHE A 52 5.83 18.58 -2.28
N VAL A 53 4.71 18.89 -1.61
CA VAL A 53 4.71 19.15 -0.17
C VAL A 53 4.07 17.98 0.57
N VAL A 54 4.77 17.45 1.57
CA VAL A 54 4.24 16.46 2.53
C VAL A 54 4.00 17.14 3.86
N VAL A 55 2.75 17.14 4.32
CA VAL A 55 2.41 17.63 5.66
C VAL A 55 2.36 16.44 6.63
N MET A 56 3.11 16.51 7.73
CA MET A 56 3.17 15.44 8.73
C MET A 56 3.23 15.98 10.15
N SER A 57 2.86 15.16 11.12
CA SER A 57 3.02 15.51 12.54
C SER A 57 4.51 15.48 12.93
N GLY A 58 4.97 16.54 13.60
CA GLY A 58 6.31 16.63 14.18
C GLY A 58 6.28 17.28 15.56
N PRO A 59 7.41 17.25 16.29
CA PRO A 59 7.51 17.91 17.59
C PRO A 59 7.41 19.45 17.47
N ASP A 60 7.88 20.00 16.35
CA ASP A 60 7.99 21.43 16.10
C ASP A 60 7.43 21.79 14.71
N GLU A 61 6.99 23.04 14.57
CA GLU A 61 6.62 23.60 13.27
C GLU A 61 7.87 23.92 12.44
N ARG A 62 8.08 23.18 11.35
CA ARG A 62 9.24 23.40 10.47
C ARG A 62 9.01 22.88 9.07
N SER A 63 9.73 23.46 8.10
CA SER A 63 9.86 22.91 6.75
C SER A 63 11.23 22.24 6.58
N ILE A 64 11.24 21.05 5.99
CA ILE A 64 12.42 20.22 5.76
C ILE A 64 12.57 19.99 4.24
N PRO A 65 13.72 20.35 3.64
CA PRO A 65 13.99 20.07 2.23
C PRO A 65 14.02 18.57 1.89
N GLY A 66 13.61 18.23 0.67
CA GLY A 66 13.49 16.85 0.20
C GLY A 66 14.80 16.06 0.22
N ASN A 67 15.92 16.71 -0.10
CA ASN A 67 17.24 16.10 -0.02
C ASN A 67 17.61 15.66 1.40
N THR A 68 17.18 16.41 2.42
CA THR A 68 17.42 16.10 3.82
C THR A 68 16.50 14.98 4.29
N ILE A 69 15.23 15.02 3.91
CA ILE A 69 14.26 14.02 4.39
C ILE A 69 14.44 12.64 3.73
N ALA A 70 14.97 12.61 2.51
CA ALA A 70 15.24 11.37 1.78
C ALA A 70 16.47 10.59 2.29
N VAL A 71 17.15 11.09 3.33
CA VAL A 71 18.25 10.38 4.01
C VAL A 71 17.99 10.15 5.50
N HIS A 72 16.84 10.62 6.03
CA HIS A 72 16.47 10.37 7.41
C HIS A 72 15.96 8.93 7.57
N ALA A 73 16.65 8.14 8.39
CA ALA A 73 16.33 6.72 8.61
C ALA A 73 14.91 6.51 9.18
N ASP A 74 14.43 7.44 10.00
CA ASP A 74 13.12 7.36 10.65
C ASP A 74 11.97 7.86 9.76
N MET A 75 12.27 8.28 8.53
CA MET A 75 11.31 8.82 7.59
C MET A 75 11.08 7.89 6.40
N PRO A 76 9.83 7.68 5.95
CA PRO A 76 9.52 6.74 4.86
C PRO A 76 9.87 7.27 3.46
N PHE A 77 10.82 8.22 3.33
CA PHE A 77 11.12 8.92 2.08
C PHE A 77 12.47 8.52 1.45
N ASN A 78 13.20 7.59 2.05
CA ASN A 78 14.50 7.12 1.55
C ASN A 78 14.41 6.56 0.11
N GLY A 79 13.27 5.93 -0.22
CA GLY A 79 13.01 5.42 -1.57
C GLY A 79 12.78 6.49 -2.63
N LEU A 80 12.64 7.78 -2.28
CA LEU A 80 12.47 8.87 -3.24
C LEU A 80 13.79 9.32 -3.88
N THR A 81 14.93 8.93 -3.30
CA THR A 81 16.27 9.17 -3.87
C THR A 81 16.40 8.65 -5.31
N LYS A 82 15.67 7.58 -5.65
CA LYS A 82 15.61 6.99 -7.00
C LYS A 82 15.06 7.95 -8.08
N PHE A 83 14.30 8.97 -7.70
CA PHE A 83 13.76 9.98 -8.63
C PHE A 83 14.76 11.10 -8.93
N GLY A 84 15.92 11.11 -8.27
CA GLY A 84 17.03 12.00 -8.56
C GLY A 84 16.93 13.39 -7.91
N GLY A 85 18.05 14.14 -7.96
CA GLY A 85 18.20 15.42 -7.26
C GLY A 85 17.24 16.53 -7.74
N ALA A 86 16.80 16.49 -9.00
CA ALA A 86 15.86 17.47 -9.56
C ALA A 86 14.44 17.34 -8.99
N PHE A 87 14.03 16.12 -8.59
CA PHE A 87 12.78 15.90 -7.87
C PHE A 87 12.93 16.33 -6.41
N LEU A 88 14.03 15.93 -5.77
CA LEU A 88 14.27 16.23 -4.35
C LEU A 88 14.39 17.73 -4.07
N SER A 89 14.90 18.52 -5.02
CA SER A 89 14.96 19.99 -4.90
C SER A 89 13.58 20.67 -4.93
N LYS A 90 12.56 19.98 -5.46
CA LYS A 90 11.16 20.41 -5.47
C LYS A 90 10.32 19.72 -4.40
N PHE A 91 10.89 18.75 -3.67
CA PHE A 91 10.21 18.03 -2.59
C PHE A 91 10.44 18.73 -1.26
N GLU A 92 9.39 18.90 -0.47
CA GLU A 92 9.42 19.62 0.80
C GLU A 92 8.51 18.92 1.80
N CYS A 93 8.95 18.83 3.06
CA CYS A 93 8.14 18.28 4.14
C CYS A 93 7.85 19.35 5.18
N SER A 94 6.57 19.59 5.41
CA SER A 94 6.06 20.49 6.44
C SER A 94 5.68 19.67 7.68
N GLN A 95 6.29 19.99 8.82
CA GLN A 95 6.01 19.39 10.11
C GLN A 95 5.25 20.38 11.00
N MET A 96 4.31 19.88 11.79
CA MET A 96 3.63 20.66 12.83
C MET A 96 3.08 19.77 13.96
N PRO A 97 2.98 20.29 15.19
CA PRO A 97 2.41 19.58 16.33
C PRO A 97 0.87 19.60 16.26
N HIS A 98 0.28 18.83 15.34
CA HIS A 98 -1.18 18.77 15.19
C HIS A 98 -1.73 17.35 15.47
N PRO A 99 -2.71 17.18 16.38
CA PRO A 99 -3.29 15.86 16.71
C PRO A 99 -3.88 15.14 15.49
N LEU A 100 -4.56 15.89 14.61
CA LEU A 100 -5.11 15.35 13.36
C LEU A 100 -4.00 14.89 12.39
N MET A 101 -2.82 15.53 12.35
CA MET A 101 -1.74 15.14 11.43
C MET A 101 -1.09 13.78 11.75
N ARG A 102 -1.38 13.19 12.91
CA ARG A 102 -1.02 11.79 13.20
C ARG A 102 -1.93 10.79 12.47
N VAL A 103 -3.13 11.21 12.10
CA VAL A 103 -4.18 10.45 11.38
C VAL A 103 -4.08 10.70 9.86
N TYR A 104 -3.70 11.92 9.46
CA TYR A 104 -3.66 12.41 8.08
C TYR A 104 -2.26 12.54 7.47
N GLY A 105 -1.21 12.08 8.16
CA GLY A 105 0.23 12.20 7.80
C GLY A 105 0.66 11.35 6.61
N ALA A 106 -0.15 11.41 5.59
CA ALA A 106 -0.58 10.24 4.92
C ALA A 106 -0.14 10.27 3.45
N LEU A 107 0.42 11.32 2.89
CA LEU A 107 0.15 11.48 1.46
C LEU A 107 0.93 10.66 0.41
N MET A 108 1.74 9.67 0.75
CA MET A 108 2.69 9.08 -0.19
C MET A 108 2.98 7.58 -0.03
N TRP A 109 2.09 6.71 -0.52
CA TRP A 109 2.39 5.52 -1.35
C TRP A 109 1.08 4.74 -1.59
N SER A 110 0.13 5.35 -2.28
CA SER A 110 -1.09 4.64 -2.74
C SER A 110 -1.41 4.90 -4.21
N LEU A 111 -0.40 5.32 -4.99
CA LEU A 111 -0.42 5.18 -6.45
C LEU A 111 0.70 4.24 -6.92
N GLY A 112 0.98 3.21 -6.12
CA GLY A 112 1.84 2.09 -6.50
C GLY A 112 1.09 1.15 -7.43
N LYS A 113 0.96 1.57 -8.70
CA LYS A 113 0.17 1.05 -9.83
C LYS A 113 -1.08 1.89 -10.07
N VAL A 114 -0.97 2.76 -11.07
CA VAL A 114 -2.05 3.40 -11.81
C VAL A 114 -3.24 2.43 -11.90
N LEU A 115 -4.37 2.88 -11.39
CA LEU A 115 -5.64 2.19 -11.24
C LEU A 115 -5.86 1.13 -12.35
N ASN A 116 -5.76 -0.14 -11.96
CA ASN A 116 -6.32 -1.25 -12.72
C ASN A 116 -7.23 -2.08 -11.79
N THR A 117 -8.10 -1.37 -11.07
CA THR A 117 -9.15 -1.96 -10.24
C THR A 117 -10.50 -1.63 -10.86
N PRO A 118 -11.39 -2.60 -11.08
CA PRO A 118 -12.70 -2.41 -11.71
C PRO A 118 -13.73 -1.69 -10.80
N GLU A 119 -13.32 -1.17 -9.65
CA GLU A 119 -14.19 -0.52 -8.67
C GLU A 119 -14.40 0.97 -9.02
N VAL A 120 -15.66 1.41 -8.98
CA VAL A 120 -16.03 2.82 -9.19
C VAL A 120 -15.51 3.65 -8.02
N ALA A 121 -14.68 4.65 -8.31
CA ALA A 121 -14.18 5.57 -7.28
C ALA A 121 -15.34 6.36 -6.66
N ARG A 122 -15.37 6.45 -5.33
CA ARG A 122 -16.31 7.32 -4.61
C ARG A 122 -15.98 8.78 -4.88
N VAL A 123 -16.99 9.57 -5.26
CA VAL A 123 -16.87 10.99 -5.53
C VAL A 123 -17.59 11.77 -4.45
N TYR A 124 -16.86 12.67 -3.78
CA TYR A 124 -17.39 13.58 -2.77
C TYR A 124 -17.67 14.94 -3.39
N ILE A 125 -18.85 15.51 -3.15
CA ILE A 125 -19.28 16.78 -3.72
C ILE A 125 -19.43 17.82 -2.60
N GLY A 126 -18.63 18.89 -2.63
CA GLY A 126 -18.74 19.93 -1.61
C GLY A 126 -17.82 21.14 -1.84
N SER A 127 -18.02 22.18 -1.02
CA SER A 127 -17.17 23.38 -0.97
C SER A 127 -16.28 23.34 0.28
N PHE A 128 -15.03 22.93 0.11
CA PHE A 128 -14.10 22.71 1.22
C PHE A 128 -13.25 23.95 1.50
N ASN A 129 -13.89 25.01 1.98
CA ASN A 129 -13.23 26.24 2.40
C ASN A 129 -14.01 26.85 3.58
N ASP A 130 -13.40 27.81 4.26
CA ASP A 130 -14.02 28.46 5.43
C ASP A 130 -15.01 29.57 5.05
N LYS A 131 -15.33 29.73 3.76
CA LYS A 131 -16.31 30.72 3.30
C LYS A 131 -17.71 30.10 3.29
N PRO A 132 -18.75 30.85 3.66
CA PRO A 132 -20.11 30.35 3.58
C PRO A 132 -20.46 29.97 2.14
N VAL A 133 -21.11 28.82 1.98
CA VAL A 133 -21.61 28.35 0.69
C VAL A 133 -22.59 29.39 0.15
N ASN A 134 -22.44 29.77 -1.13
CA ASN A 134 -23.32 30.74 -1.74
C ASN A 134 -24.69 30.10 -2.02
N ASP A 135 -25.68 30.44 -1.19
CA ASP A 135 -27.04 29.90 -1.25
C ASP A 135 -27.74 30.15 -2.59
N GLY A 136 -27.35 31.20 -3.31
CA GLY A 136 -27.88 31.50 -4.64
C GLY A 136 -27.40 30.54 -5.75
N ILE A 137 -26.32 29.78 -5.51
CA ILE A 137 -25.74 28.84 -6.48
C ILE A 137 -26.17 27.40 -6.19
N VAL A 138 -26.35 27.06 -4.91
CA VAL A 138 -26.48 25.68 -4.43
C VAL A 138 -27.93 25.31 -4.09
N GLY A 139 -28.77 26.31 -3.79
CA GLY A 139 -30.15 26.11 -3.36
C GLY A 139 -30.27 25.40 -2.00
N PRO A 140 -31.48 25.27 -1.44
CA PRO A 140 -31.69 24.67 -0.11
C PRO A 140 -31.27 23.20 -0.04
N ILE A 141 -31.49 22.45 -1.12
CA ILE A 141 -31.22 20.99 -1.20
C ILE A 141 -29.71 20.73 -1.33
N GLY A 142 -28.97 21.61 -2.00
CA GLY A 142 -27.55 21.40 -2.22
C GLY A 142 -26.70 21.66 -0.97
N ARG A 143 -27.17 22.48 -0.02
CA ARG A 143 -26.46 22.72 1.25
C ARG A 143 -26.41 21.43 2.07
N ASP A 144 -27.57 20.81 2.31
CA ASP A 144 -27.67 19.56 3.06
C ASP A 144 -26.86 18.43 2.40
N LEU A 145 -26.85 18.37 1.07
CA LEU A 145 -26.03 17.41 0.32
C LEU A 145 -24.52 17.66 0.51
N PHE A 146 -24.08 18.92 0.44
CA PHE A 146 -22.66 19.26 0.60
C PHE A 146 -22.18 19.00 2.02
N GLU A 147 -22.98 19.34 3.03
CA GLU A 147 -22.67 19.06 4.43
C GLU A 147 -22.57 17.55 4.68
N LYS A 148 -23.52 16.78 4.15
CA LYS A 148 -23.49 15.32 4.25
C LYS A 148 -22.28 14.69 3.56
N GLU A 149 -21.92 15.13 2.35
CA GLU A 149 -20.74 14.64 1.63
C GLU A 149 -19.42 15.06 2.33
N GLN A 150 -19.41 16.22 2.99
CA GLN A 150 -18.29 16.64 3.84
C GLN A 150 -18.14 15.77 5.07
N ASP A 151 -19.24 15.49 5.77
CA ASP A 151 -19.25 14.62 6.94
C ASP A 151 -18.83 13.19 6.56
N ASP A 152 -19.35 12.66 5.46
CA ASP A 152 -18.97 11.35 4.94
C ASP A 152 -17.47 11.30 4.59
N LEU A 153 -16.92 12.35 3.95
CA LEU A 153 -15.49 12.45 3.67
C LEU A 153 -14.67 12.50 4.95
N LEU A 154 -15.08 13.28 5.94
CA LEU A 154 -14.39 13.41 7.23
C LEU A 154 -14.42 12.08 8.00
N ALA A 155 -15.56 11.40 8.05
CA ALA A 155 -15.69 10.09 8.65
C ALA A 155 -14.77 9.06 7.97
N ASP A 156 -14.75 9.04 6.64
CA ASP A 156 -13.88 8.14 5.89
C ASP A 156 -12.41 8.42 6.16
N LEU A 157 -12.03 9.70 6.22
CA LEU A 157 -10.68 10.17 6.52
C LEU A 157 -10.24 9.81 7.95
N ILE A 158 -11.13 9.94 8.94
CA ILE A 158 -10.89 9.57 10.33
C ILE A 158 -10.69 8.06 10.47
N ASP A 159 -11.42 7.25 9.69
CA ASP A 159 -11.34 5.79 9.75
C ASP A 159 -10.14 5.20 8.99
N ILE A 160 -9.40 6.02 8.22
CA ILE A 160 -8.22 5.58 7.45
C ILE A 160 -7.22 4.78 8.27
N PRO A 161 -6.82 5.19 9.49
CA PRO A 161 -5.86 4.42 10.26
C PRO A 161 -6.36 3.04 10.68
N LYS A 162 -7.66 2.94 11.01
CA LYS A 162 -8.32 1.66 11.29
C LYS A 162 -8.31 0.76 10.07
N LYS A 163 -8.82 1.26 8.93
CA LYS A 163 -8.82 0.54 7.65
C LYS A 163 -7.41 0.15 7.19
N ALA A 164 -6.40 0.98 7.45
CA ALA A 164 -5.01 0.70 7.09
C ALA A 164 -4.42 -0.45 7.91
N CYS A 165 -4.75 -0.55 9.20
CA CYS A 165 -4.32 -1.66 10.05
C CYS A 165 -4.91 -2.99 9.55
N ASP A 166 -6.24 -3.03 9.34
CA ASP A 166 -6.93 -4.21 8.82
C ASP A 166 -6.38 -4.61 7.44
N ARG A 167 -6.14 -3.63 6.57
CA ARG A 167 -5.54 -3.86 5.25
C ARG A 167 -4.15 -4.47 5.36
N ARG A 168 -3.29 -4.02 6.29
CA ARG A 168 -1.94 -4.59 6.48
C ARG A 168 -1.99 -6.04 6.92
N ILE A 169 -2.88 -6.36 7.85
CA ILE A 169 -3.07 -7.74 8.33
C ILE A 169 -3.56 -8.62 7.17
N ASN A 170 -4.53 -8.14 6.39
CA ASN A 170 -5.03 -8.87 5.23
C ASN A 170 -3.96 -9.09 4.16
N GLU A 171 -3.12 -8.09 3.86
CA GLU A 171 -2.01 -8.23 2.92
C GLU A 171 -0.93 -9.20 3.45
N PHE A 172 -0.67 -9.18 4.75
CA PHE A 172 0.22 -10.16 5.39
C PHE A 172 -0.32 -11.59 5.25
N VAL A 173 -1.61 -11.81 5.54
CA VAL A 173 -2.29 -13.11 5.37
C VAL A 173 -2.21 -13.57 3.92
N LYS A 174 -2.50 -12.70 2.94
CA LYS A 174 -2.36 -13.01 1.52
C LYS A 174 -0.93 -13.42 1.17
N ARG A 175 0.06 -12.70 1.67
CA ARG A 175 1.48 -12.98 1.43
C ARG A 175 1.93 -14.31 2.04
N ALA A 176 1.50 -14.60 3.27
CA ALA A 176 1.80 -15.87 3.93
C ALA A 176 1.23 -17.07 3.16
N ARG A 177 -0.03 -16.95 2.69
CA ARG A 177 -0.65 -17.97 1.80
C ARG A 177 0.12 -18.12 0.49
N ALA A 178 0.44 -17.01 -0.17
CA ALA A 178 1.25 -17.03 -1.39
C ALA A 178 2.62 -17.70 -1.16
N ALA A 179 3.27 -17.45 -0.01
CA ALA A 179 4.55 -18.07 0.35
C ALA A 179 4.41 -19.58 0.55
N LYS A 180 3.38 -20.02 1.26
CA LYS A 180 3.05 -21.43 1.45
C LYS A 180 2.82 -22.14 0.10
N ILE A 181 2.02 -21.54 -0.79
CA ILE A 181 1.75 -22.08 -2.14
C ILE A 181 3.03 -22.14 -2.97
N HIS A 182 3.84 -21.09 -2.94
CA HIS A 182 5.13 -21.07 -3.62
C HIS A 182 6.03 -22.22 -3.14
N ALA A 183 6.10 -22.46 -1.82
CA ALA A 183 6.87 -23.57 -1.26
C ALA A 183 6.38 -24.94 -1.75
N TYR A 184 5.07 -25.15 -1.85
CA TYR A 184 4.52 -26.38 -2.42
C TYR A 184 4.85 -26.54 -3.91
N ILE A 185 4.71 -25.49 -4.72
CA ILE A 185 5.07 -25.52 -6.14
C ILE A 185 6.53 -25.90 -6.31
N ILE A 186 7.44 -25.21 -5.62
CA ILE A 186 8.88 -25.48 -5.72
C ILE A 186 9.22 -26.91 -5.27
N SER A 187 8.64 -27.38 -4.16
CA SER A 187 8.88 -28.74 -3.70
C SER A 187 8.27 -29.80 -4.63
N HIS A 188 7.14 -29.52 -5.26
CA HIS A 188 6.51 -30.42 -6.23
C HIS A 188 7.37 -30.55 -7.49
N LEU A 189 7.80 -29.42 -8.06
CA LEU A 189 8.73 -29.41 -9.19
C LEU A 189 10.03 -30.16 -8.87
N LYS A 190 10.57 -29.98 -7.66
CA LYS A 190 11.77 -30.73 -7.21
C LYS A 190 11.52 -32.24 -7.11
N LYS A 191 10.31 -32.65 -6.70
CA LYS A 191 9.91 -34.06 -6.58
C LYS A 191 9.78 -34.74 -7.95
N GLU A 192 9.34 -34.00 -8.97
CA GLU A 192 9.18 -34.50 -10.34
C GLU A 192 10.51 -34.59 -11.13
N MET A 193 11.61 -34.04 -10.60
CA MET A 193 12.92 -34.10 -11.25
C MET A 193 13.56 -35.50 -11.15
N PRO A 194 14.14 -36.03 -12.24
CA PRO A 194 14.83 -37.32 -12.21
C PRO A 194 16.17 -37.23 -11.45
N ALA A 195 16.51 -38.28 -10.71
CA ALA A 195 17.71 -38.28 -9.86
C ALA A 195 19.03 -38.30 -10.64
N MET A 196 19.09 -39.01 -11.79
CA MET A 196 20.36 -39.27 -12.51
C MET A 196 20.40 -38.66 -13.92
N MET A 197 19.56 -39.13 -14.86
CA MET A 197 19.65 -38.76 -16.28
C MET A 197 18.40 -38.02 -16.77
N GLY A 198 18.56 -37.17 -17.79
CA GLY A 198 17.43 -36.49 -18.46
C GLY A 198 16.95 -35.21 -17.78
N LYS A 199 17.70 -34.67 -16.82
CA LYS A 199 17.31 -33.49 -16.01
C LYS A 199 16.91 -32.27 -16.85
N ALA A 200 17.68 -31.93 -17.88
CA ALA A 200 17.37 -30.78 -18.76
C ALA A 200 16.04 -30.96 -19.50
N LYS A 201 15.81 -32.15 -20.08
CA LYS A 201 14.57 -32.47 -20.78
C LYS A 201 13.36 -32.51 -19.83
N ALA A 202 13.55 -33.06 -18.62
CA ALA A 202 12.52 -33.08 -17.59
C ALA A 202 12.17 -31.67 -17.10
N GLN A 203 13.17 -30.82 -16.86
CA GLN A 203 12.96 -29.42 -16.49
C GLN A 203 12.17 -28.67 -17.57
N GLN A 204 12.56 -28.81 -18.85
CA GLN A 204 11.82 -28.17 -19.93
C GLN A 204 10.36 -28.64 -19.97
N ARG A 205 10.12 -29.95 -19.86
CA ARG A 205 8.78 -30.53 -19.80
C ARG A 205 7.94 -29.96 -18.64
N LEU A 206 8.54 -29.77 -17.46
CA LEU A 206 7.86 -29.21 -16.30
C LEU A 206 7.51 -27.72 -16.49
N ILE A 207 8.37 -26.96 -17.16
CA ILE A 207 8.15 -25.55 -17.48
C ILE A 207 7.06 -25.40 -18.56
N ASP A 208 7.08 -26.26 -19.58
CA ASP A 208 6.08 -26.24 -20.66
C ASP A 208 4.68 -26.58 -20.11
N ASN A 209 4.59 -27.59 -19.24
CA ASN A 209 3.33 -28.06 -18.64
C ASN A 209 3.03 -27.45 -17.26
N LEU A 210 3.53 -26.24 -16.97
CA LEU A 210 3.45 -25.65 -15.64
C LEU A 210 2.01 -25.48 -15.12
N GLU A 211 1.04 -25.28 -16.02
CA GLU A 211 -0.40 -25.18 -15.71
C GLU A 211 -0.93 -26.47 -15.07
N ASP A 212 -0.59 -27.61 -15.66
CA ASP A 212 -0.96 -28.92 -15.13
C ASP A 212 -0.25 -29.20 -13.80
N GLU A 213 1.01 -28.79 -13.67
CA GLU A 213 1.75 -28.94 -12.41
C GLU A 213 1.12 -28.09 -11.29
N PHE A 214 0.64 -26.88 -11.59
CA PHE A 214 -0.11 -26.05 -10.63
C PHE A 214 -1.43 -26.73 -10.25
N ALA A 215 -2.17 -27.27 -11.21
CA ALA A 215 -3.43 -27.98 -10.96
C ALA A 215 -3.24 -29.26 -10.12
N LYS A 216 -2.10 -29.95 -10.25
CA LYS A 216 -1.74 -31.06 -9.35
C LYS A 216 -1.50 -30.57 -7.93
N VAL A 217 -0.65 -29.54 -7.76
CA VAL A 217 -0.37 -28.95 -6.44
C VAL A 217 -1.66 -28.45 -5.77
N GLN A 218 -2.55 -27.82 -6.53
CA GLN A 218 -3.82 -27.33 -6.03
C GLN A 218 -4.68 -28.48 -5.47
N ARG A 219 -4.79 -29.60 -6.21
CA ARG A 219 -5.57 -30.77 -5.79
C ARG A 219 -4.94 -31.50 -4.62
N ASP A 220 -3.65 -31.76 -4.67
CA ASP A 220 -2.94 -32.56 -3.66
C ASP A 220 -2.97 -31.90 -2.28
N TYR A 221 -2.92 -30.56 -2.23
CA TYR A 221 -2.87 -29.79 -0.99
C TYR A 221 -4.15 -29.00 -0.69
N HIS A 222 -5.22 -29.19 -1.48
CA HIS A 222 -6.52 -28.53 -1.30
C HIS A 222 -6.43 -27.00 -1.22
N LEU A 223 -5.65 -26.40 -2.13
CA LEU A 223 -5.34 -24.98 -2.11
C LEU A 223 -6.33 -24.15 -2.93
N PRO A 224 -6.66 -22.91 -2.52
CA PRO A 224 -7.52 -22.02 -3.31
C PRO A 224 -6.84 -21.60 -4.62
N ALA A 225 -7.52 -21.71 -5.75
CA ALA A 225 -6.99 -21.28 -7.06
C ALA A 225 -6.59 -19.79 -7.09
N GLY A 226 -7.34 -18.93 -6.39
CA GLY A 226 -7.12 -17.48 -6.39
C GLY A 226 -5.82 -17.04 -5.71
N ASP A 227 -5.18 -17.91 -4.93
CA ASP A 227 -3.91 -17.61 -4.27
C ASP A 227 -2.69 -18.04 -5.12
N PHE A 228 -2.90 -18.71 -6.26
CA PHE A 228 -1.81 -19.12 -7.16
C PHE A 228 -1.28 -17.94 -7.98
N PRO A 229 0.04 -17.91 -8.24
CA PRO A 229 0.64 -16.88 -9.09
C PRO A 229 0.24 -17.08 -10.56
N SER A 230 0.40 -16.02 -11.37
CA SER A 230 0.30 -16.12 -12.84
C SER A 230 1.29 -17.17 -13.36
N VAL A 231 0.77 -18.15 -14.09
CA VAL A 231 1.56 -19.23 -14.70
C VAL A 231 2.58 -18.66 -15.67
N ASP A 232 2.18 -17.74 -16.55
CA ASP A 232 3.09 -17.17 -17.56
C ASP A 232 4.27 -16.44 -16.94
N HIS A 233 4.00 -15.59 -15.95
CA HIS A 233 5.07 -14.89 -15.24
C HIS A 233 5.94 -15.86 -14.44
N PHE A 234 5.35 -16.88 -13.82
CA PHE A 234 6.13 -17.88 -13.10
C PHE A 234 7.03 -18.69 -14.04
N ARG A 235 6.53 -19.05 -15.23
CA ARG A 235 7.26 -19.79 -16.27
C ARG A 235 8.49 -19.02 -16.76
N GLU A 236 8.32 -17.72 -17.04
CA GLU A 236 9.40 -16.82 -17.44
C GLU A 236 10.51 -16.79 -16.37
N VAL A 237 10.14 -16.55 -15.11
CA VAL A 237 11.10 -16.48 -14.01
C VAL A 237 11.76 -17.85 -13.76
N LEU A 238 10.98 -18.93 -13.73
CA LEU A 238 11.43 -20.30 -13.47
C LEU A 238 12.46 -20.77 -14.51
N SER A 239 12.36 -20.31 -15.75
CA SER A 239 13.29 -20.65 -16.84
C SER A 239 14.73 -20.21 -16.55
N GLY A 240 14.94 -19.21 -15.68
CA GLY A 240 16.25 -18.77 -15.21
C GLY A 240 16.86 -19.61 -14.09
N TYR A 241 16.16 -20.63 -13.58
CA TYR A 241 16.60 -21.45 -12.44
C TYR A 241 16.84 -22.91 -12.82
N ASN A 242 17.64 -23.60 -12.00
CA ASN A 242 17.82 -25.05 -12.09
C ASN A 242 16.95 -25.72 -11.02
N ILE A 243 15.89 -26.43 -11.45
CA ILE A 243 14.92 -27.08 -10.56
C ILE A 243 15.59 -28.16 -9.70
N ASP A 244 16.67 -28.80 -10.19
CA ASP A 244 17.39 -29.80 -9.40
C ASP A 244 18.12 -29.20 -8.19
N LYS A 245 18.31 -27.87 -8.12
CA LYS A 245 18.88 -27.21 -6.95
C LYS A 245 17.85 -26.78 -5.91
N PHE A 246 16.57 -26.97 -6.19
CA PHE A 246 15.52 -26.58 -5.25
C PHE A 246 15.54 -27.44 -3.97
N GLU A 247 15.18 -26.80 -2.86
CA GLU A 247 15.01 -27.48 -1.59
C GLU A 247 13.70 -28.28 -1.56
N LYS A 248 13.70 -29.37 -0.80
CA LYS A 248 12.47 -30.10 -0.47
C LYS A 248 11.67 -29.32 0.56
N LEU A 249 10.36 -29.53 0.57
CA LEU A 249 9.47 -28.98 1.59
C LEU A 249 9.93 -29.39 3.00
N LYS A 250 9.93 -28.44 3.92
CA LYS A 250 10.18 -28.66 5.35
C LYS A 250 8.84 -28.63 6.09
N PRO A 251 8.27 -29.78 6.51
CA PRO A 251 6.92 -29.83 7.08
C PRO A 251 6.74 -28.91 8.30
N LYS A 252 7.78 -28.80 9.16
CA LYS A 252 7.77 -27.91 10.32
C LYS A 252 7.55 -26.43 9.96
N MET A 253 8.09 -25.97 8.84
CA MET A 253 7.91 -24.57 8.41
C MET A 253 6.51 -24.32 7.89
N ILE A 254 5.90 -25.31 7.23
CA ILE A 254 4.52 -25.21 6.76
C ILE A 254 3.56 -25.22 7.95
N GLN A 255 3.79 -26.10 8.93
CA GLN A 255 2.99 -26.13 10.15
C GLN A 255 3.02 -24.79 10.88
N ALA A 256 4.20 -24.16 11.00
CA ALA A 256 4.31 -22.84 11.63
C ALA A 256 3.47 -21.76 10.91
N VAL A 257 3.43 -21.78 9.57
CA VAL A 257 2.57 -20.85 8.80
C VAL A 257 1.09 -21.18 9.01
N ASP A 258 0.73 -22.45 9.10
CA ASP A 258 -0.65 -22.88 9.31
C ASP A 258 -1.16 -22.55 10.71
N ASP A 259 -0.32 -22.72 11.73
CA ASP A 259 -0.65 -22.35 13.10
C ASP A 259 -0.81 -20.84 13.23
N MET A 260 0.08 -20.07 12.59
CA MET A 260 -0.01 -18.62 12.53
C MET A 260 -1.30 -18.14 11.86
N LEU A 261 -1.66 -18.71 10.70
CA LEU A 261 -2.87 -18.35 9.96
C LEU A 261 -4.16 -18.80 10.67
N GLY A 262 -4.14 -19.99 11.28
CA GLY A 262 -5.32 -20.63 11.87
C GLY A 262 -5.64 -20.18 13.29
N TYR A 263 -4.63 -19.80 14.07
CA TYR A 263 -4.80 -19.50 15.50
C TYR A 263 -4.22 -18.15 15.89
N GLU A 264 -2.94 -17.88 15.58
CA GLU A 264 -2.25 -16.70 16.11
C GLU A 264 -2.81 -15.39 15.57
N ILE A 265 -3.06 -15.30 14.25
CA ILE A 265 -3.64 -14.08 13.64
C ILE A 265 -5.08 -13.84 14.14
N PRO A 266 -5.99 -14.83 14.13
CA PRO A 266 -7.32 -14.64 14.71
C PRO A 266 -7.30 -14.25 16.20
N GLU A 267 -6.39 -14.82 16.99
CA GLU A 267 -6.23 -14.47 18.40
C GLU A 267 -5.69 -13.05 18.59
N LEU A 268 -4.68 -12.68 17.79
CA LEU A 268 -4.19 -11.31 17.72
C LEU A 268 -5.34 -10.36 17.42
N LEU A 269 -6.13 -10.60 16.37
CA LEU A 269 -7.26 -9.74 15.98
C LEU A 269 -8.34 -9.59 17.07
N LYS A 270 -8.54 -10.61 17.93
CA LYS A 270 -9.46 -10.51 19.08
C LYS A 270 -8.93 -9.60 20.18
N ASN A 271 -7.62 -9.64 20.41
CA ASN A 271 -6.95 -8.91 21.50
C ASN A 271 -6.38 -7.56 21.05
N PHE A 272 -6.25 -7.37 19.74
CA PHE A 272 -5.66 -6.19 19.13
C PHE A 272 -6.66 -5.04 19.22
N ARG A 273 -6.35 -4.10 20.11
CA ARG A 273 -6.97 -2.77 20.06
C ARG A 273 -6.25 -1.99 18.99
N ASN A 274 -7.02 -1.43 18.07
CA ASN A 274 -6.48 -0.54 17.06
C ASN A 274 -5.71 0.59 17.77
N PRO A 275 -4.41 0.80 17.49
CA PRO A 275 -3.62 1.85 18.14
C PRO A 275 -4.09 3.27 17.78
N TYR A 276 -5.06 3.37 16.87
CA TYR A 276 -5.71 4.60 16.44
C TYR A 276 -7.14 4.77 16.99
N GLU A 277 -7.61 3.87 17.86
CA GLU A 277 -8.82 4.08 18.70
C GLU A 277 -8.53 4.91 19.96
#